data_AF-A0A965CBF9-F1
#
_entry.id   AF-A0A965CBF9-F1
#
_cell.length_a   1.000
_cell.length_b   1.000
_cell.length_c   1.000
_cell.angle_alpha   90.00
_cell.angle_beta   90.00
_cell.angle_gamma   90.00
#
_symmetry.space_group_name_H-M   'P 1'
#
loop_
_entity.id
_entity.type
_entity.pdbx_description
1 polymer ?
#
loop_
_entity_poly.entity_id
_entity_poly.type
_entity_poly.pdbx_seq_one_letter_code
_entity_poly.pdbx_strand_id
1 'polypeptide(L)'
;RELAQLSARTPSGQWKAWPVVETIQRGGVCAEVHAPAANANLELASQIAEKIATGLSVTGVLAVELFETADGRLLVNELAMRPHNSGHFSIEGSVTSQFEQHLRAVLDLPLGSTEGASAYAVMLNLLGPDSPNTFSERFEAAWILENNSHIHLYGKEYRAGRKMGHITALSSKSLADAKEQALATYNALLA
;
A
#
# COMPACT_ATOMS: atom_id res chain seq x y z
N ARG A 1 -5.95 -16.04 -0.50
CA ARG A 1 -5.99 -14.57 -0.25
C ARG A 1 -5.15 -13.85 -1.29
N GLU A 2 -5.17 -12.53 -1.32
CA GLU A 2 -4.41 -11.71 -2.27
C GLU A 2 -3.26 -10.99 -1.57
N LEU A 3 -2.08 -11.07 -2.17
CA LEU A 3 -0.86 -10.46 -1.68
C LEU A 3 -0.26 -9.55 -2.76
N ALA A 4 0.56 -8.59 -2.37
CA ALA A 4 1.39 -7.86 -3.30
C ALA A 4 2.82 -7.72 -2.75
N GLN A 5 3.81 -8.03 -3.58
CA GLN A 5 5.20 -7.72 -3.30
C GLN A 5 5.60 -6.48 -4.09
N LEU A 6 5.84 -5.38 -3.36
CA LEU A 6 6.42 -4.18 -3.95
C LEU A 6 7.94 -4.21 -3.87
N SER A 7 8.59 -3.77 -4.93
CA SER A 7 10.04 -3.61 -4.99
C SER A 7 10.43 -2.46 -5.88
N ALA A 8 11.70 -2.04 -5.79
CA ALA A 8 12.31 -1.12 -6.71
C ALA A 8 13.64 -1.69 -7.21
N ARG A 9 13.94 -1.44 -8.48
CA ARG A 9 15.17 -1.87 -9.14
C ARG A 9 15.81 -0.72 -9.93
N THR A 10 17.10 -0.53 -9.77
CA THR A 10 17.88 0.45 -10.52
C THR A 10 18.39 -0.15 -11.85
N PRO A 11 18.75 0.68 -12.86
CA PRO A 11 19.49 0.22 -14.04
C PRO A 11 20.78 -0.53 -13.70
N SER A 12 21.52 -0.06 -12.68
CA SER A 12 22.73 -0.71 -12.15
C SER A 12 22.48 -2.04 -11.42
N GLY A 13 21.22 -2.44 -11.26
CA GLY A 13 20.83 -3.75 -10.72
C GLY A 13 20.66 -3.79 -9.20
N GLN A 14 20.75 -2.66 -8.50
CA GLN A 14 20.38 -2.61 -7.09
C GLN A 14 18.88 -2.89 -6.96
N TRP A 15 18.51 -3.79 -6.06
CA TRP A 15 17.13 -4.16 -5.81
C TRP A 15 16.82 -4.06 -4.32
N LYS A 16 15.65 -3.51 -3.99
CA LYS A 16 15.11 -3.51 -2.63
C LYS A 16 13.60 -3.72 -2.65
N ALA A 17 13.09 -4.41 -1.65
CA ALA A 17 11.67 -4.67 -1.47
C ALA A 17 11.15 -4.10 -0.16
N TRP A 18 9.89 -3.65 -0.16
CA TRP A 18 9.12 -3.42 1.06
C TRP A 18 8.58 -4.75 1.58
N PRO A 19 8.05 -4.80 2.82
CA PRO A 19 7.35 -5.99 3.27
C PRO A 19 6.22 -6.38 2.32
N VAL A 20 5.99 -7.68 2.12
CA VAL A 20 4.80 -8.15 1.40
C VAL A 20 3.57 -7.63 2.12
N VAL A 21 2.58 -7.19 1.36
CA VAL A 21 1.31 -6.71 1.89
C VAL A 21 0.18 -7.67 1.53
N GLU A 22 -0.82 -7.74 2.38
CA GLU A 22 -2.11 -8.36 2.05
C GLU A 22 -3.04 -7.28 1.51
N THR A 23 -3.72 -7.57 0.41
CA THR A 23 -4.66 -6.66 -0.24
C THR A 23 -6.06 -7.25 -0.16
N ILE A 24 -7.04 -6.44 0.24
CA ILE A 24 -8.43 -6.85 0.33
C ILE A 24 -9.22 -6.13 -0.75
N GLN A 25 -9.77 -6.89 -1.70
CA GLN A 25 -10.61 -6.36 -2.77
C GLN A 25 -12.08 -6.31 -2.32
N ARG A 26 -12.81 -5.27 -2.75
CA ARG A 26 -14.28 -5.19 -2.66
C ARG A 26 -14.81 -4.68 -4.00
N GLY A 27 -15.75 -5.41 -4.59
CA GLY A 27 -16.31 -5.03 -5.90
C GLY A 27 -15.25 -4.95 -7.02
N GLY A 28 -14.20 -5.76 -6.94
CA GLY A 28 -13.09 -5.74 -7.90
C GLY A 28 -12.11 -4.58 -7.75
N VAL A 29 -12.15 -3.85 -6.63
CA VAL A 29 -11.23 -2.72 -6.34
C VAL A 29 -10.56 -2.94 -4.99
N CYS A 30 -9.26 -2.64 -4.92
CA CYS A 30 -8.51 -2.68 -3.66
C CYS A 30 -9.15 -1.73 -2.66
N ALA A 31 -9.67 -2.27 -1.57
CA ALA A 31 -10.31 -1.52 -0.49
C ALA A 31 -9.34 -1.31 0.67
N GLU A 32 -8.55 -2.32 1.02
CA GLU A 32 -7.60 -2.26 2.13
C GLU A 32 -6.23 -2.84 1.73
N VAL A 33 -5.18 -2.36 2.38
CA VAL A 33 -3.82 -2.91 2.30
C VAL A 33 -3.27 -3.04 3.71
N HIS A 34 -2.79 -4.23 4.07
CA HIS A 34 -2.27 -4.55 5.40
C HIS A 34 -0.77 -4.87 5.28
N ALA A 35 0.07 -4.12 5.97
CA ALA A 35 1.51 -4.22 5.90
C ALA A 35 2.12 -4.39 7.31
N PRO A 36 2.97 -5.41 7.54
CA PRO A 36 3.21 -6.57 6.67
C PRO A 36 1.99 -7.51 6.60
N ALA A 37 1.93 -8.36 5.58
CA ALA A 37 0.96 -9.47 5.52
C ALA A 37 1.20 -10.47 6.68
N ALA A 38 0.15 -10.83 7.41
CA ALA A 38 0.25 -11.79 8.51
C ALA A 38 0.41 -13.23 7.98
N ASN A 39 1.28 -14.06 8.57
CA ASN A 39 1.34 -15.51 8.29
C ASN A 39 1.48 -15.88 6.78
N ALA A 40 2.16 -15.07 5.97
CA ALA A 40 2.41 -15.39 4.56
C ALA A 40 3.81 -15.97 4.36
N ASN A 41 4.04 -16.71 3.26
CA ASN A 41 5.38 -17.04 2.82
C ASN A 41 6.04 -15.81 2.18
N LEU A 42 6.46 -14.88 3.04
CA LEU A 42 6.97 -13.56 2.65
C LEU A 42 8.23 -13.67 1.79
N GLU A 43 9.07 -14.67 2.06
CA GLU A 43 10.32 -14.88 1.37
C GLU A 43 10.12 -15.33 -0.08
N LEU A 44 9.24 -16.32 -0.32
CA LEU A 44 8.97 -16.80 -1.68
C LEU A 44 8.34 -15.71 -2.55
N ALA A 45 7.42 -14.90 -2.02
CA ALA A 45 6.84 -13.76 -2.73
C ALA A 45 7.91 -12.73 -3.15
N SER A 46 8.84 -12.43 -2.23
CA SER A 46 9.99 -11.56 -2.46
C SER A 46 10.91 -12.09 -3.58
N GLN A 47 11.27 -13.38 -3.51
CA GLN A 47 12.09 -14.05 -4.52
C GLN A 47 11.43 -14.07 -5.91
N ILE A 48 10.11 -14.31 -5.98
CA ILE A 48 9.34 -14.23 -7.24
C ILE A 48 9.47 -12.82 -7.82
N ALA A 49 9.27 -11.78 -7.02
CA ALA A 49 9.36 -10.40 -7.48
C ALA A 49 10.77 -10.01 -7.94
N GLU A 50 11.82 -10.42 -7.22
CA GLU A 50 13.21 -10.18 -7.61
C GLU A 50 13.54 -10.86 -8.94
N LYS A 51 13.12 -12.13 -9.12
CA LYS A 51 13.32 -12.88 -10.36
C LYS A 51 12.62 -12.21 -11.54
N ILE A 52 11.38 -11.73 -11.35
CA ILE A 52 10.63 -11.02 -12.39
C ILE A 52 11.29 -9.67 -12.70
N ALA A 53 11.62 -8.88 -11.68
CA ALA A 53 12.25 -7.57 -11.85
C ALA A 53 13.58 -7.69 -12.60
N THR A 54 14.39 -8.68 -12.26
CA THR A 54 15.68 -8.95 -12.91
C THR A 54 15.50 -9.49 -14.33
N GLY A 55 14.65 -10.51 -14.51
CA GLY A 55 14.42 -11.14 -15.82
C GLY A 55 13.82 -10.19 -16.86
N LEU A 56 13.01 -9.22 -16.43
CA LEU A 56 12.42 -8.20 -17.29
C LEU A 56 13.23 -6.89 -17.32
N SER A 57 14.37 -6.83 -16.63
CA SER A 57 15.21 -5.62 -16.51
C SER A 57 14.40 -4.38 -16.10
N VAL A 58 13.51 -4.53 -15.11
CA VAL A 58 12.68 -3.42 -14.63
C VAL A 58 13.57 -2.31 -14.08
N THR A 59 13.21 -1.07 -14.41
CA THR A 59 13.74 0.16 -13.82
C THR A 59 12.60 0.89 -13.11
N GLY A 60 12.82 1.29 -11.87
CA GLY A 60 11.77 1.90 -11.06
C GLY A 60 11.09 0.89 -10.15
N VAL A 61 9.80 1.12 -9.88
CA VAL A 61 9.00 0.34 -8.94
C VAL A 61 8.27 -0.76 -9.70
N LEU A 62 8.20 -1.95 -9.10
CA LEU A 62 7.40 -3.08 -9.52
C LEU A 62 6.50 -3.51 -8.37
N ALA A 63 5.20 -3.63 -8.63
CA ALA A 63 4.32 -4.45 -7.82
C ALA A 63 4.03 -5.76 -8.55
N VAL A 64 4.24 -6.88 -7.85
CA VAL A 64 3.80 -8.21 -8.29
C VAL A 64 2.61 -8.59 -7.41
N GLU A 65 1.42 -8.63 -8.00
CA GLU A 65 0.23 -9.14 -7.32
C GLU A 65 0.20 -10.66 -7.39
N LEU A 66 -0.18 -11.29 -6.29
CA LEU A 66 -0.09 -12.72 -6.07
C LEU A 66 -1.40 -13.23 -5.47
N PHE A 67 -1.83 -14.41 -5.92
CA PHE A 67 -2.78 -15.22 -5.18
C PHE A 67 -2.02 -16.22 -4.33
N GLU A 68 -2.34 -16.28 -3.03
CA GLU A 68 -1.99 -17.41 -2.18
C GLU A 68 -3.19 -18.36 -2.10
N THR A 69 -3.00 -19.57 -2.61
CA THR A 69 -4.01 -20.63 -2.64
C THR A 69 -4.17 -21.27 -1.25
N ALA A 70 -5.26 -22.01 -1.04
CA ALA A 70 -5.53 -22.68 0.24
C ALA A 70 -4.48 -23.72 0.65
N ASP A 71 -3.73 -24.26 -0.32
CA ASP A 71 -2.60 -25.18 -0.12
C ASP A 71 -1.24 -24.46 -0.04
N GLY A 72 -1.22 -23.13 0.07
CA GLY A 72 -0.02 -22.32 0.31
C GLY A 72 0.84 -22.03 -0.93
N ARG A 73 0.39 -22.39 -2.14
CA ARG A 73 1.09 -22.01 -3.37
C ARG A 73 0.88 -20.53 -3.68
N LEU A 74 1.90 -19.91 -4.25
CA LEU A 74 1.82 -18.55 -4.79
C LEU A 74 1.68 -18.58 -6.30
N LEU A 75 0.67 -17.89 -6.81
CA LEU A 75 0.42 -17.70 -8.24
C LEU A 75 0.54 -16.22 -8.56
N VAL A 76 1.30 -15.86 -9.60
CA VAL A 76 1.36 -14.47 -10.10
C VAL A 76 0.02 -14.14 -10.75
N ASN A 77 -0.60 -13.06 -10.30
CA ASN A 77 -1.83 -12.52 -10.86
C ASN A 77 -1.51 -11.47 -11.95
N GLU A 78 -0.93 -10.34 -11.53
CA GLU A 78 -0.59 -9.23 -12.42
C GLU A 78 0.71 -8.53 -12.03
N LEU A 79 1.24 -7.76 -12.98
CA LEU A 79 2.46 -6.97 -12.82
C LEU A 79 2.14 -5.50 -13.09
N ALA A 80 2.51 -4.63 -12.16
CA ALA A 80 2.49 -3.18 -12.35
C ALA A 80 3.91 -2.63 -12.26
N MET A 81 4.52 -2.30 -13.40
CA MET A 81 5.87 -1.71 -13.52
C MET A 81 5.84 -0.19 -13.27
N ARG A 82 5.20 0.21 -12.17
CA ARG A 82 5.01 1.60 -11.74
C ARG A 82 4.69 1.62 -10.25
N PRO A 83 4.74 2.78 -9.58
CA PRO A 83 4.09 2.94 -8.29
C PRO A 83 2.64 2.43 -8.33
N HIS A 84 2.28 1.69 -7.29
CA HIS A 84 1.04 0.91 -7.23
C HIS A 84 0.21 1.29 -6.00
N ASN A 85 -1.11 1.07 -6.08
CA ASN A 85 -2.03 1.44 -5.00
C ASN A 85 -1.72 0.67 -3.71
N SER A 86 -1.34 -0.61 -3.84
CA SER A 86 -0.90 -1.43 -2.71
C SER A 86 0.39 -0.95 -2.04
N GLY A 87 1.06 0.06 -2.59
CA GLY A 87 2.25 0.67 -2.01
C GLY A 87 2.02 2.00 -1.32
N HIS A 88 0.82 2.60 -1.35
CA HIS A 88 0.64 3.96 -0.82
C HIS A 88 0.86 4.01 0.69
N PHE A 89 0.66 2.90 1.41
CA PHE A 89 1.03 2.78 2.83
C PHE A 89 2.48 3.20 3.09
N SER A 90 3.40 3.01 2.13
CA SER A 90 4.83 3.31 2.29
C SER A 90 5.15 4.80 2.42
N ILE A 91 4.20 5.71 2.16
CA ILE A 91 4.39 7.14 2.40
C ILE A 91 4.63 7.39 3.89
N GLU A 92 3.82 6.78 4.76
CA GLU A 92 3.98 6.89 6.21
C GLU A 92 4.58 5.63 6.85
N GLY A 93 4.31 4.46 6.28
CA GLY A 93 4.65 3.16 6.85
C GLY A 93 6.06 2.69 6.57
N SER A 94 6.91 3.47 5.89
CA SER A 94 8.27 3.08 5.55
C SER A 94 9.22 4.27 5.55
N VAL A 95 10.52 4.01 5.79
CA VAL A 95 11.55 5.06 5.77
C VAL A 95 11.64 5.73 4.40
N THR A 96 11.52 4.97 3.31
CA THR A 96 11.47 5.49 1.95
C THR A 96 10.20 5.02 1.24
N SER A 97 9.39 5.98 0.79
CA SER A 97 8.15 5.70 0.06
C SER A 97 8.42 5.14 -1.33
N GLN A 98 7.45 4.41 -1.89
CA GLN A 98 7.54 3.93 -3.27
C GLN A 98 7.78 5.05 -4.29
N PHE A 99 7.33 6.28 -4.03
CA PHE A 99 7.47 7.39 -4.97
C PHE A 99 8.89 7.94 -4.95
N GLU A 100 9.46 8.17 -3.77
CA GLU A 100 10.88 8.57 -3.64
C GLU A 100 11.78 7.47 -4.21
N GLN A 101 11.52 6.21 -3.84
CA GLN A 101 12.30 5.08 -4.32
C GLN A 101 12.20 4.90 -5.83
N HIS A 102 11.04 5.17 -6.44
CA HIS A 102 10.87 5.15 -7.89
C HIS A 102 11.78 6.17 -8.56
N LEU A 103 11.84 7.40 -8.05
CA LEU A 103 12.72 8.44 -8.58
C LEU A 103 14.20 8.05 -8.43
N ARG A 104 14.59 7.56 -7.26
CA ARG A 104 15.97 7.09 -7.01
C ARG A 104 16.34 5.98 -7.99
N ALA A 105 15.44 5.02 -8.18
CA ALA A 105 15.63 3.91 -9.09
C ALA A 105 15.77 4.36 -10.55
N VAL A 106 14.87 5.24 -11.04
CA VAL A 106 14.92 5.76 -12.42
C VAL A 106 16.19 6.58 -12.67
N LEU A 107 16.65 7.34 -11.68
CA LEU A 107 17.87 8.15 -11.76
C LEU A 107 19.15 7.35 -11.46
N ASP A 108 19.05 6.03 -11.25
CA ASP A 108 20.16 5.15 -10.86
C ASP A 108 20.92 5.62 -9.61
N LEU A 109 20.21 6.29 -8.69
CA LEU A 109 20.72 6.69 -7.39
C LEU A 109 20.66 5.51 -6.41
N PRO A 110 21.50 5.49 -5.35
CA PRO A 110 21.43 4.47 -4.32
C PRO A 110 20.01 4.37 -3.75
N LEU A 111 19.47 3.16 -3.62
CA LEU A 111 18.14 2.91 -3.07
C LEU A 111 18.06 3.16 -1.55
N GLY A 112 17.00 3.81 -1.11
CA GLY A 112 16.72 4.12 0.31
C GLY A 112 16.37 2.89 1.14
N SER A 113 16.22 3.05 2.45
CA SER A 113 15.77 1.96 3.33
C SER A 113 14.28 1.69 3.11
N THR A 114 13.91 0.42 2.97
CA THR A 114 12.51 -0.02 2.87
C THR A 114 11.98 -0.52 4.22
N GLU A 115 12.73 -0.32 5.30
CA GLU A 115 12.31 -0.66 6.66
C GLU A 115 11.02 0.10 7.04
N GLY A 116 10.19 -0.57 7.83
CA GLY A 116 8.96 0.01 8.34
C GLY A 116 9.24 1.15 9.31
N ALA A 117 8.61 2.31 9.09
CA ALA A 117 8.65 3.41 10.05
C ALA A 117 7.77 3.13 11.29
N SER A 118 6.88 2.13 11.17
CA SER A 118 6.09 1.53 12.24
C SER A 118 6.04 0.02 12.03
N ALA A 119 5.70 -0.74 13.08
CA ALA A 119 5.62 -2.20 13.00
C ALA A 119 4.48 -2.67 12.08
N TYR A 120 3.37 -1.92 12.06
CA TYR A 120 2.19 -2.22 11.26
C TYR A 120 1.63 -0.95 10.62
N ALA A 121 1.15 -1.10 9.39
CA ALA A 121 0.39 -0.08 8.67
C ALA A 121 -0.86 -0.70 8.03
N VAL A 122 -1.99 -0.02 8.12
CA VAL A 122 -3.22 -0.37 7.39
C VAL A 122 -3.63 0.82 6.56
N MET A 123 -3.77 0.61 5.26
CA MET A 123 -4.27 1.60 4.32
C MET A 123 -5.70 1.27 3.91
N LEU A 124 -6.59 2.26 3.95
CA LEU A 124 -7.95 2.17 3.41
C LEU A 124 -8.09 3.10 2.20
N ASN A 125 -8.56 2.61 1.06
CA ASN A 125 -8.93 3.50 -0.05
C ASN A 125 -10.24 4.23 0.27
N LEU A 126 -10.26 5.54 0.03
CA LEU A 126 -11.45 6.37 0.08
C LEU A 126 -12.14 6.32 -1.28
N LEU A 127 -13.11 5.43 -1.42
CA LEU A 127 -13.99 5.36 -2.58
C LEU A 127 -15.14 6.35 -2.40
N GLY A 128 -15.50 7.08 -3.46
CA GLY A 128 -16.65 7.97 -3.44
C GLY A 128 -17.92 7.21 -3.04
N PRO A 129 -18.58 7.56 -1.93
CA PRO A 129 -19.79 6.86 -1.47
C PRO A 129 -20.98 7.19 -2.39
N ASP A 130 -22.10 6.46 -2.27
CA ASP A 130 -23.37 6.81 -2.94
C ASP A 130 -24.13 7.96 -2.24
N SER A 131 -23.69 8.34 -1.04
CA SER A 131 -24.18 9.46 -0.25
C SER A 131 -23.43 10.76 -0.58
N PRO A 132 -23.84 11.93 -0.03
CA PRO A 132 -23.02 13.14 -0.12
C PRO A 132 -21.59 12.86 0.35
N ASN A 133 -20.62 13.30 -0.44
CA ASN A 133 -19.20 13.15 -0.13
C ASN A 133 -18.73 14.25 0.80
N THR A 134 -18.49 13.91 2.05
CA THR A 134 -18.07 14.83 3.12
C THR A 134 -16.57 14.72 3.44
N PHE A 135 -15.79 13.94 2.68
CA PHE A 135 -14.38 13.66 2.98
C PHE A 135 -13.53 14.92 3.20
N SER A 136 -13.70 15.95 2.38
CA SER A 136 -12.93 17.19 2.51
C SER A 136 -13.48 18.15 3.56
N GLU A 137 -14.77 18.02 3.92
CA GLU A 137 -15.45 18.91 4.85
C GLU A 137 -15.22 18.50 6.31
N ARG A 138 -14.87 17.24 6.55
CA ARG A 138 -14.77 16.65 7.89
C ARG A 138 -13.38 16.26 8.34
N PHE A 139 -12.35 16.85 7.74
CA PHE A 139 -10.97 16.62 8.18
C PHE A 139 -10.76 16.93 9.67
N GLU A 140 -11.36 18.01 10.19
CA GLU A 140 -11.24 18.37 11.60
C GLU A 140 -11.77 17.27 12.53
N ALA A 141 -12.95 16.72 12.23
CA ALA A 141 -13.54 15.62 13.00
C ALA A 141 -12.65 14.37 12.99
N ALA A 142 -11.99 14.09 11.87
CA ALA A 142 -11.07 12.96 11.74
C ALA A 142 -9.74 13.19 12.46
N TRP A 143 -9.21 14.42 12.45
CA TRP A 143 -7.94 14.77 13.09
C TRP A 143 -8.02 14.87 14.61
N ILE A 144 -9.16 15.27 15.17
CA ILE A 144 -9.39 15.31 16.63
C ILE A 144 -9.19 13.93 17.29
N LEU A 145 -9.28 12.83 16.52
CA LEU A 145 -9.07 11.48 17.03
C LEU A 145 -7.64 11.21 17.49
N GLU A 146 -6.65 11.96 17.00
CA GLU A 146 -5.22 11.82 17.33
C GLU A 146 -4.71 10.35 17.30
N ASN A 147 -5.24 9.56 16.36
CA ASN A 147 -5.11 8.10 16.33
C ASN A 147 -4.07 7.59 15.31
N ASN A 148 -3.01 8.37 15.06
CA ASN A 148 -1.90 8.01 14.16
C ASN A 148 -2.35 7.61 12.73
N SER A 149 -3.41 8.24 12.24
CA SER A 149 -3.95 8.06 10.90
C SER A 149 -3.69 9.29 10.04
N HIS A 150 -3.29 9.05 8.79
CA HIS A 150 -2.88 10.06 7.83
C HIS A 150 -3.81 10.00 6.63
N ILE A 151 -4.34 11.16 6.22
CA ILE A 151 -5.38 11.24 5.19
C ILE A 151 -4.81 11.92 3.95
N HIS A 152 -4.98 11.27 2.81
CA HIS A 152 -4.54 11.75 1.50
C HIS A 152 -5.74 11.84 0.56
N LEU A 153 -6.21 13.05 0.27
CA LEU A 153 -7.19 13.28 -0.80
C LEU A 153 -6.48 13.70 -2.09
N TYR A 154 -6.94 13.17 -3.23
CA TYR A 154 -6.32 13.40 -4.52
C TYR A 154 -6.81 14.66 -5.26
N GLY A 155 -7.70 15.44 -4.65
CA GLY A 155 -8.26 16.65 -5.27
C GLY A 155 -9.07 16.38 -6.55
N LYS A 156 -9.64 15.18 -6.70
CA LYS A 156 -10.44 14.79 -7.88
C LYS A 156 -11.89 15.26 -7.75
N GLU A 157 -12.54 15.52 -8.87
CA GLU A 157 -13.99 15.67 -8.91
C GLU A 157 -14.69 14.39 -8.41
N TYR A 158 -15.73 14.57 -7.60
CA TYR A 158 -16.45 13.48 -6.99
C TYR A 158 -17.21 12.63 -8.01
N ARG A 159 -17.15 11.31 -7.81
CA ARG A 159 -17.97 10.30 -8.50
C ARG A 159 -18.07 9.06 -7.62
N ALA A 160 -19.26 8.47 -7.50
CA ALA A 160 -19.46 7.21 -6.81
C ALA A 160 -18.49 6.12 -7.33
N GLY A 161 -17.90 5.34 -6.42
CA GLY A 161 -16.92 4.30 -6.71
C GLY A 161 -15.54 4.80 -7.19
N ARG A 162 -15.33 6.11 -7.39
CA ARG A 162 -14.01 6.66 -7.78
C ARG A 162 -13.08 6.68 -6.58
N LYS A 163 -11.80 6.32 -6.77
CA LYS A 163 -10.75 6.52 -5.76
C LYS A 163 -10.49 8.01 -5.55
N MET A 164 -11.02 8.55 -4.46
CA MET A 164 -10.92 9.96 -4.05
C MET A 164 -9.69 10.23 -3.20
N GLY A 165 -9.17 9.21 -2.52
CA GLY A 165 -8.04 9.33 -1.62
C GLY A 165 -7.70 7.99 -0.96
N HIS A 166 -6.90 8.06 0.10
CA HIS A 166 -6.66 6.95 1.01
C HIS A 166 -6.37 7.46 2.43
N ILE A 167 -6.53 6.58 3.41
CA ILE A 167 -6.06 6.74 4.79
C ILE A 167 -4.95 5.73 5.01
N THR A 168 -3.88 6.11 5.70
CA THR A 168 -2.87 5.18 6.24
C THR A 168 -2.83 5.34 7.76
N ALA A 169 -3.12 4.28 8.51
CA ALA A 169 -2.98 4.25 9.96
C ALA A 169 -1.79 3.38 10.37
N LEU A 170 -1.04 3.83 11.38
CA LEU A 170 0.17 3.18 11.86
C LEU A 170 0.02 2.68 13.30
N SER A 171 0.43 1.44 13.56
CA SER A 171 0.43 0.85 14.90
C SER A 171 1.73 0.13 15.23
N SER A 172 2.18 0.27 16.48
CA SER A 172 3.23 -0.57 17.05
C SER A 172 2.71 -1.88 17.65
N LYS A 173 1.39 -2.03 17.80
CA LYS A 173 0.78 -3.16 18.52
C LYS A 173 0.38 -4.30 17.59
N SER A 174 -0.45 -4.01 16.59
CA SER A 174 -0.97 -5.04 15.66
C SER A 174 -1.63 -4.41 14.43
N LEU A 175 -1.84 -5.23 13.39
CA LEU A 175 -2.69 -4.87 12.25
C LEU A 175 -4.13 -4.56 12.67
N ALA A 176 -4.67 -5.24 13.69
CA ALA A 176 -6.03 -5.01 14.17
C ALA A 176 -6.19 -3.60 14.77
N ASP A 177 -5.23 -3.17 15.58
CA ASP A 177 -5.20 -1.82 16.16
C ASP A 177 -5.04 -0.74 15.07
N ALA A 178 -4.14 -0.92 14.10
CA ALA A 178 -4.02 -0.01 12.95
C ALA A 178 -5.33 0.06 12.13
N LYS A 179 -5.99 -1.09 11.91
CA LYS A 179 -7.26 -1.14 11.18
C LYS A 179 -8.39 -0.43 11.92
N GLU A 180 -8.48 -0.61 13.24
CA GLU A 180 -9.46 0.09 14.06
C GLU A 180 -9.28 1.61 13.98
N GLN A 181 -8.04 2.09 14.06
CA GLN A 181 -7.71 3.51 13.88
C GLN A 181 -8.14 4.02 12.50
N ALA A 182 -7.75 3.32 11.43
CA ALA A 182 -8.12 3.71 10.07
C ALA A 182 -9.65 3.76 9.87
N LEU A 183 -10.38 2.81 10.44
CA LEU A 183 -11.85 2.77 10.38
C LEU A 183 -12.49 3.90 11.19
N ALA A 184 -11.97 4.22 12.37
CA ALA A 184 -12.45 5.36 13.15
C ALA A 184 -12.29 6.67 12.38
N THR A 185 -11.12 6.88 11.74
CA THR A 185 -10.86 8.03 10.87
C THR A 185 -11.78 8.03 9.66
N TYR A 186 -11.95 6.89 8.98
CA TYR A 186 -12.87 6.74 7.85
C TYR A 186 -14.31 7.13 8.21
N ASN A 187 -14.81 6.64 9.34
CA ASN A 187 -16.16 6.92 9.82
C ASN A 187 -16.33 8.40 10.18
N ALA A 188 -15.32 9.03 10.80
CA ALA A 188 -15.35 10.46 11.10
C ALA A 188 -15.43 11.33 9.84
N LEU A 189 -14.80 10.89 8.74
CA LEU A 189 -14.88 11.57 7.44
C LEU A 189 -16.24 11.40 6.74
N LEU A 190 -17.06 10.43 7.13
CA LEU A 190 -18.37 10.12 6.51
C LEU A 190 -19.59 10.43 7.37
N ALA A 191 -19.41 10.66 8.67
CA ALA A 191 -20.46 11.09 9.58
C ALA A 191 -21.08 12.42 9.17
#